data_AF-A0A923WVC1-F1
#
_entry.id   AF-A0A923WVC1-F1
#
_cell.length_a   1.000
_cell.length_b   1.000
_cell.length_c   1.000
_cell.angle_alpha   90.00
_cell.angle_beta   90.00
_cell.angle_gamma   90.00
#
_symmetry.space_group_name_H-M   'P 1'
#
loop_
_entity.id
_entity.type
_entity.pdbx_description
1 polymer ?
#
loop_
_entity_poly.entity_id
_entity_poly.type
_entity_poly.pdbx_seq_one_letter_code
_entity_poly.pdbx_strand_id
1 'polypeptide(L)'
;MQKIILILSFLFSWAQAQVPAKPVALFLDCNIGTNYSNAIAATMKKRGEELIVIKCKDFEAKMAELSQKNVYVKTLFASGHDGDGKVHGDQYGEDKGEFEPVDDIAEINAKYPKLFAQTQTYYPLGCYTTTPSNLQQYVYVMPNLKFVAGYFGAAHSANRKVAQDYLNEVLTEEDSIINAGSAAEFEKLTSSLATMNTDINMGMYRNFACKSKSSDYTGQNLSGWARTVDHDDSKINRVVNFSKEECLALKPEFDKNWLEYIEYVKGNREIAKDTKSGPLRALYSFFRQNDYCKFVIKDGSFKHYPFGDNVFTLLFHRQIRENFSIWAGSDLNDLQKKLSNELRQNKSPEVQQILQQAIAQVKAINEEDMKLWPMKKVYQASLTLAAADDRLTRLLADKKIVLQDEKIKQSLNKMSKNFTRLVIDRNAPLSWHELDPNYLPEDPE
;
A
#
# COMPACT_ATOMS: atom_id res chain seq x y z
N MET A 1 4.92 26.52 -62.96
CA MET A 1 5.90 26.37 -61.86
C MET A 1 5.45 27.05 -60.57
N GLN A 2 5.27 28.38 -60.51
CA GLN A 2 4.93 29.11 -59.27
C GLN A 2 3.87 28.45 -58.35
N LYS A 3 2.73 28.00 -58.88
CA LYS A 3 1.69 27.32 -58.08
C LYS A 3 2.17 26.04 -57.36
N ILE A 4 3.15 25.31 -57.92
CA ILE A 4 3.73 24.10 -57.31
C ILE A 4 4.68 24.48 -56.17
N ILE A 5 5.48 25.54 -56.36
CA ILE A 5 6.39 26.07 -55.33
C ILE A 5 5.59 26.53 -54.09
N LEU A 6 4.43 27.16 -54.31
CA LEU A 6 3.56 27.66 -53.25
C LEU A 6 2.85 26.52 -52.46
N ILE A 7 2.57 25.39 -53.12
CA ILE A 7 2.05 24.19 -52.44
C ILE A 7 3.16 23.49 -51.64
N LEU A 8 4.36 23.37 -52.22
CA LEU A 8 5.52 22.78 -51.53
C LEU A 8 5.94 23.60 -50.31
N SER A 9 5.96 24.94 -50.39
CA SER A 9 6.27 25.77 -49.21
C SER A 9 5.20 25.66 -48.12
N PHE A 10 3.92 25.47 -48.47
CA PHE A 10 2.88 25.17 -47.49
C PHE A 10 3.11 23.82 -46.80
N LEU A 11 3.42 22.77 -47.57
CA LEU A 11 3.71 21.44 -47.02
C LEU A 11 4.94 21.43 -46.10
N PHE A 12 6.02 22.13 -46.48
CA PHE A 12 7.18 22.31 -45.61
C PHE A 12 6.92 23.22 -44.40
N SER A 13 5.95 24.15 -44.47
CA SER A 13 5.54 24.97 -43.32
C SER A 13 4.73 24.19 -42.28
N TRP A 14 3.97 23.18 -42.73
CA TRP A 14 3.25 22.26 -41.84
C TRP A 14 4.15 21.14 -41.30
N ALA A 15 5.24 20.82 -42.00
CA ALA A 15 6.35 20.03 -41.48
C ALA A 15 7.25 20.85 -40.52
N GLN A 16 6.66 21.62 -39.60
CA GLN A 16 7.36 22.04 -38.39
C GLN A 16 7.85 20.78 -37.70
N ALA A 17 9.17 20.56 -37.70
CA ALA A 17 9.78 19.45 -37.00
C ALA A 17 9.36 19.53 -35.53
N GLN A 18 8.51 18.59 -35.08
CA GLN A 18 8.05 18.57 -33.70
C GLN A 18 9.29 18.44 -32.83
N VAL A 19 9.62 19.51 -32.10
CA VAL A 19 10.75 19.52 -31.18
C VAL A 19 10.56 18.32 -30.27
N PRO A 20 11.52 17.36 -30.23
CA PRO A 20 11.32 16.14 -29.46
C PRO A 20 11.09 16.52 -28.01
N ALA A 21 10.01 16.01 -27.40
CA ALA A 21 9.67 16.31 -26.02
C ALA A 21 10.85 15.92 -25.11
N LYS A 22 11.24 16.82 -24.22
CA LYS A 22 12.42 16.61 -23.36
C LYS A 22 12.11 15.56 -22.29
N PRO A 23 12.94 14.52 -22.11
CA PRO A 23 12.81 13.61 -20.98
C PRO A 23 13.08 14.34 -19.66
N VAL A 24 12.23 14.11 -18.66
CA VAL A 24 12.45 14.52 -17.28
C VAL A 24 12.42 13.30 -16.35
N ALA A 25 13.10 13.44 -15.22
CA ALA A 25 13.04 12.50 -14.11
C ALA A 25 12.14 13.11 -13.02
N LEU A 26 11.01 12.47 -12.73
CA LEU A 26 10.05 12.95 -11.73
C LEU A 26 10.28 12.20 -10.42
N PHE A 27 10.51 12.94 -9.33
CA PHE A 27 10.64 12.38 -7.98
C PHE A 27 9.47 12.82 -7.11
N LEU A 28 8.65 11.85 -6.69
CA LEU A 28 7.53 12.03 -5.78
C LEU A 28 7.98 11.74 -4.35
N ASP A 29 8.15 12.78 -3.55
CA ASP A 29 8.50 12.70 -2.14
C ASP A 29 7.22 12.72 -1.30
N CYS A 30 6.68 11.55 -0.96
CA CYS A 30 5.49 11.49 -0.10
C CYS A 30 5.85 11.73 1.37
N ASN A 31 7.11 11.50 1.74
CA ASN A 31 7.56 11.52 3.13
C ASN A 31 8.63 12.56 3.47
N ILE A 32 8.54 13.75 2.85
CA ILE A 32 9.26 14.98 3.22
C ILE A 32 10.78 14.73 3.47
N GLY A 33 11.36 13.86 2.65
CA GLY A 33 12.62 13.16 2.92
C GLY A 33 13.59 13.29 1.76
N THR A 34 14.11 14.50 1.52
CA THR A 34 14.94 14.83 0.35
C THR A 34 16.26 14.06 0.23
N ASN A 35 16.60 13.16 1.17
CA ASN A 35 17.87 12.44 1.16
C ASN A 35 18.06 11.54 -0.08
N TYR A 36 17.01 10.86 -0.56
CA TYR A 36 17.09 10.14 -1.85
C TYR A 36 17.27 11.10 -3.04
N SER A 37 16.45 12.16 -3.13
CA SER A 37 16.48 13.09 -4.27
C SER A 37 17.79 13.90 -4.33
N ASN A 38 18.33 14.29 -3.18
CA ASN A 38 19.67 14.89 -3.04
C ASN A 38 20.76 13.90 -3.49
N ALA A 39 20.70 12.64 -3.05
CA ALA A 39 21.71 11.63 -3.38
C ALA A 39 21.78 11.35 -4.90
N ILE A 40 20.64 11.37 -5.62
CA ILE A 40 20.61 11.07 -7.07
C ILE A 40 20.79 12.30 -7.97
N ALA A 41 20.69 13.52 -7.45
CA ALA A 41 20.69 14.74 -8.25
C ALA A 41 21.94 14.88 -9.15
N ALA A 42 23.11 14.48 -8.64
CA ALA A 42 24.35 14.46 -9.42
C ALA A 42 24.32 13.43 -10.56
N THR A 43 23.68 12.28 -10.34
CA THR A 43 23.58 11.17 -11.30
C THR A 43 22.55 11.46 -12.39
N MET A 44 21.41 12.07 -12.04
CA MET A 44 20.44 12.62 -13.01
C MET A 44 21.08 13.69 -13.90
N LYS A 45 21.84 14.61 -13.31
CA LYS A 45 22.58 15.65 -14.06
C LYS A 45 23.62 15.05 -15.03
N LYS A 46 24.33 13.99 -14.65
CA LYS A 46 25.26 13.27 -15.56
C LYS A 46 24.54 12.64 -16.76
N ARG A 47 23.33 12.12 -16.54
CA ARG A 47 22.46 11.52 -17.58
C ARG A 47 21.76 12.55 -18.48
N GLY A 48 21.87 13.84 -18.19
CA GLY A 48 21.17 14.91 -18.90
C GLY A 48 19.67 14.98 -18.61
N GLU A 49 19.18 14.23 -17.62
CA GLU A 49 17.78 14.22 -17.21
C GLU A 49 17.52 15.34 -16.19
N GLU A 50 16.48 16.14 -16.42
CA GLU A 50 16.05 17.17 -15.47
C GLU A 50 15.29 16.51 -14.32
N LEU A 51 15.88 16.52 -13.12
CA LEU A 51 15.25 16.02 -11.90
C LEU A 51 14.25 17.06 -11.35
N ILE A 52 12.97 16.70 -11.37
CA ILE A 52 11.86 17.48 -10.85
C ILE A 52 11.37 16.80 -9.58
N VAL A 53 11.65 17.39 -8.42
CA VAL A 53 11.20 16.91 -7.10
C VAL A 53 9.93 17.65 -6.70
N ILE A 54 8.90 16.91 -6.27
CA ILE A 54 7.66 17.46 -5.69
C ILE A 54 7.18 16.62 -4.50
N LYS A 55 6.32 17.19 -3.65
CA LYS A 55 5.56 16.40 -2.68
C LYS A 55 4.42 15.68 -3.37
N CYS A 56 4.03 14.50 -2.88
CA CYS A 56 2.95 13.72 -3.52
C CYS A 56 1.60 14.48 -3.56
N LYS A 57 1.29 15.33 -2.57
CA LYS A 57 0.07 16.18 -2.61
C LYS A 57 0.05 17.24 -3.72
N ASP A 58 1.21 17.57 -4.28
CA ASP A 58 1.34 18.55 -5.36
C ASP A 58 1.27 17.87 -6.74
N PHE A 59 1.02 16.54 -6.80
CA PHE A 59 1.11 15.72 -8.01
C PHE A 59 0.22 16.22 -9.16
N GLU A 60 -1.10 16.29 -8.99
CA GLU A 60 -2.01 16.73 -10.06
C GLU A 60 -1.66 18.13 -10.58
N ALA A 61 -1.46 19.07 -9.66
CA ALA A 61 -1.10 20.46 -9.98
C ALA A 61 0.22 20.53 -10.78
N LYS A 62 1.22 19.70 -10.42
CA LYS A 62 2.46 19.62 -11.17
C LYS A 62 2.27 18.94 -12.53
N MET A 63 1.46 17.90 -12.63
CA MET A 63 1.23 17.22 -13.91
C MET A 63 0.52 18.14 -14.91
N ALA A 64 -0.39 19.00 -14.43
CA ALA A 64 -0.98 20.09 -15.22
C ALA A 64 0.05 21.16 -15.66
N GLU A 65 1.01 21.53 -14.80
CA GLU A 65 2.12 22.43 -15.17
C GLU A 65 3.03 21.79 -16.23
N LEU A 66 3.34 20.50 -16.09
CA LEU A 66 4.22 19.77 -17.02
C LEU A 66 3.52 19.48 -18.36
N SER A 67 2.20 19.28 -18.38
CA SER A 67 1.46 19.06 -19.64
C SER A 67 1.48 20.27 -20.58
N GLN A 68 1.72 21.47 -20.05
CA GLN A 68 1.88 22.70 -20.83
C GLN A 68 3.31 22.87 -21.40
N LYS A 69 4.26 22.05 -20.95
CA LYS A 69 5.65 22.04 -21.43
C LYS A 69 5.84 20.91 -22.43
N ASN A 70 6.80 21.06 -23.33
CA ASN A 70 7.16 20.00 -24.27
C ASN A 70 8.09 18.97 -23.60
N VAL A 71 7.56 18.22 -22.64
CA VAL A 71 8.29 17.26 -21.79
C VAL A 71 7.55 15.92 -21.69
N TYR A 72 8.25 14.87 -21.23
CA TYR A 72 7.64 13.62 -20.78
C TYR A 72 8.43 13.03 -19.61
N VAL A 73 7.76 12.29 -18.73
CA VAL A 73 8.40 11.55 -17.63
C VAL A 73 9.07 10.31 -18.22
N LYS A 74 10.42 10.31 -18.33
CA LYS A 74 11.19 9.11 -18.71
C LYS A 74 11.35 8.19 -17.49
N THR A 75 11.71 8.80 -16.38
CA THR A 75 12.13 8.13 -15.13
C THR A 75 11.22 8.63 -14.01
N LEU A 76 10.58 7.70 -13.29
CA LEU A 76 9.75 8.02 -12.13
C LEU A 76 10.40 7.46 -10.85
N PHE A 77 10.41 8.25 -9.79
CA PHE A 77 10.71 7.81 -8.42
C PHE A 77 9.51 8.13 -7.53
N ALA A 78 9.19 7.27 -6.58
CA ALA A 78 8.18 7.54 -5.56
C ALA A 78 8.64 7.02 -4.20
N SER A 79 8.70 7.87 -3.18
CA SER A 79 9.35 7.59 -1.89
C SER A 79 8.39 7.80 -0.72
N GLY A 80 8.22 6.77 0.10
CA GLY A 80 7.32 6.77 1.26
C GLY A 80 7.19 5.39 1.90
N HIS A 81 6.29 5.26 2.85
CA HIS A 81 5.90 3.98 3.44
C HIS A 81 4.97 3.21 2.49
N ASP A 82 5.02 1.87 2.52
CA ASP A 82 4.17 1.01 1.67
C ASP A 82 2.77 0.82 2.22
N GLY A 83 1.79 0.84 1.32
CA GLY A 83 0.43 0.36 1.53
C GLY A 83 -0.05 -0.46 0.34
N ASP A 84 0.62 -1.58 0.07
CA ASP A 84 0.33 -2.53 -1.01
C ASP A 84 0.58 -1.97 -2.44
N GLY A 85 1.79 -1.43 -2.62
CA GLY A 85 2.27 -0.89 -3.91
C GLY A 85 2.04 0.61 -4.09
N LYS A 86 1.18 1.19 -3.26
CA LYS A 86 1.10 2.63 -2.99
C LYS A 86 2.29 3.10 -2.15
N VAL A 87 2.56 4.41 -2.17
CA VAL A 87 3.45 5.05 -1.20
C VAL A 87 2.78 6.22 -0.46
N HIS A 88 3.01 6.30 0.84
CA HIS A 88 2.40 7.29 1.73
C HIS A 88 3.46 8.06 2.55
N GLY A 89 3.13 9.28 2.98
CA GLY A 89 3.87 9.96 4.05
C GLY A 89 3.55 9.42 5.45
N ASP A 90 4.37 9.78 6.44
CA ASP A 90 4.24 9.42 7.88
C ASP A 90 2.92 9.87 8.55
N GLN A 91 2.72 9.61 9.85
CA GLN A 91 1.56 10.13 10.63
C GLN A 91 1.95 10.88 12.08
N TYR A 92 2.66 13.03 12.66
CA TYR A 92 3.23 14.19 11.85
C TYR A 92 2.34 15.46 11.67
N GLY A 93 1.91 15.83 10.44
CA GLY A 93 1.30 17.13 10.10
C GLY A 93 0.92 17.30 8.61
N GLU A 94 0.54 18.53 8.22
CA GLU A 94 -0.28 18.93 7.05
C GLU A 94 0.32 18.72 5.63
N ASP A 95 1.59 18.33 5.52
CA ASP A 95 2.35 18.52 4.27
C ASP A 95 2.34 17.31 3.31
N LYS A 96 1.42 16.37 3.53
CA LYS A 96 1.47 14.97 3.05
C LYS A 96 0.62 14.71 1.84
N GLY A 97 1.10 13.77 1.01
CA GLY A 97 0.28 13.07 0.03
C GLY A 97 0.43 11.55 0.12
N GLU A 98 -0.56 10.86 -0.41
CA GLU A 98 -0.47 9.50 -0.92
C GLU A 98 -0.07 9.57 -2.40
N PHE A 99 0.47 8.47 -2.93
CA PHE A 99 0.54 8.24 -4.38
C PHE A 99 0.18 6.77 -4.63
N GLU A 100 -0.92 6.56 -5.34
CA GLU A 100 -1.44 5.27 -5.78
C GLU A 100 -1.17 5.13 -7.28
N PRO A 101 -0.10 4.41 -7.70
CA PRO A 101 0.35 4.46 -9.08
C PRO A 101 -0.71 4.04 -10.10
N VAL A 102 -1.66 3.19 -9.73
CA VAL A 102 -2.76 2.79 -10.62
C VAL A 102 -3.69 3.96 -10.90
N ASP A 103 -4.31 4.53 -9.87
CA ASP A 103 -5.37 5.52 -10.06
C ASP A 103 -4.79 6.89 -10.44
N ASP A 104 -3.70 7.33 -9.80
CA ASP A 104 -3.05 8.61 -10.10
C ASP A 104 -2.50 8.67 -11.54
N ILE A 105 -1.81 7.61 -12.01
CA ILE A 105 -1.26 7.60 -13.38
C ILE A 105 -2.37 7.34 -14.40
N ALA A 106 -3.43 6.59 -14.07
CA ALA A 106 -4.58 6.42 -14.96
C ALA A 106 -5.35 7.73 -15.16
N GLU A 107 -5.65 8.47 -14.09
CA GLU A 107 -6.33 9.77 -14.17
C GLU A 107 -5.46 10.81 -14.91
N ILE A 108 -4.16 10.86 -14.62
CA ILE A 108 -3.25 11.76 -15.34
C ILE A 108 -3.04 11.35 -16.81
N ASN A 109 -3.04 10.06 -17.16
CA ASN A 109 -3.02 9.66 -18.56
C ASN A 109 -4.36 9.96 -19.28
N ALA A 110 -5.50 9.94 -18.59
CA ALA A 110 -6.78 10.36 -19.16
C ALA A 110 -6.81 11.88 -19.46
N LYS A 111 -6.21 12.70 -18.58
CA LYS A 111 -6.09 14.16 -18.75
C LYS A 111 -4.98 14.56 -19.74
N TYR A 112 -3.81 13.93 -19.63
CA TYR A 112 -2.54 14.33 -20.24
C TYR A 112 -1.77 13.14 -20.88
N PRO A 113 -2.35 12.45 -21.89
CA PRO A 113 -1.90 11.14 -22.40
C PRO A 113 -0.50 11.07 -23.03
N LYS A 114 0.29 12.15 -23.01
CA LYS A 114 1.71 12.16 -23.43
C LYS A 114 2.69 12.04 -22.27
N LEU A 115 2.26 12.31 -21.04
CA LEU A 115 3.17 12.62 -19.93
C LEU A 115 3.87 11.36 -19.37
N PHE A 116 3.11 10.28 -19.11
CA PHE A 116 3.64 8.98 -18.66
C PHE A 116 3.69 7.92 -19.78
N ALA A 117 3.13 8.20 -20.95
CA ALA A 117 3.13 7.27 -22.09
C ALA A 117 4.54 6.89 -22.61
N GLN A 118 5.60 7.57 -22.16
CA GLN A 118 7.00 7.29 -22.48
C GLN A 118 7.86 6.97 -21.23
N THR A 119 7.25 6.69 -20.07
CA THR A 119 8.00 6.26 -18.88
C THR A 119 8.61 4.88 -19.11
N GLN A 120 9.92 4.77 -18.89
CA GLN A 120 10.73 3.58 -19.16
C GLN A 120 11.26 2.96 -17.86
N THR A 121 11.38 3.76 -16.79
CA THR A 121 11.90 3.32 -15.50
C THR A 121 11.05 3.82 -14.34
N TYR A 122 10.89 2.96 -13.34
CA TYR A 122 10.19 3.30 -12.10
C TYR A 122 10.97 2.80 -10.87
N TYR A 123 11.12 3.69 -9.89
CA TYR A 123 11.84 3.47 -8.64
C TYR A 123 10.89 3.71 -7.45
N PRO A 124 10.11 2.71 -7.02
CA PRO A 124 9.28 2.83 -5.83
C PRO A 124 10.10 2.48 -4.58
N LEU A 125 10.42 3.48 -3.77
CA LEU A 125 11.39 3.45 -2.66
C LEU A 125 10.71 3.21 -1.29
N GLY A 126 9.75 2.30 -1.23
CA GLY A 126 9.09 1.83 0.00
C GLY A 126 9.32 0.34 0.26
N CYS A 127 8.88 -0.19 1.40
CA CYS A 127 9.00 -1.62 1.71
C CYS A 127 8.12 -2.48 0.80
N TYR A 128 8.56 -3.63 0.29
CA TYR A 128 7.73 -4.55 -0.51
C TYR A 128 7.13 -3.95 -1.80
N THR A 129 7.50 -2.73 -2.19
CA THR A 129 6.96 -2.06 -3.37
C THR A 129 7.29 -2.80 -4.67
N THR A 130 8.40 -3.55 -4.72
CA THR A 130 8.74 -4.38 -5.88
C THR A 130 8.37 -5.86 -5.68
N THR A 131 7.27 -6.12 -4.95
CA THR A 131 6.61 -7.42 -5.00
C THR A 131 5.87 -7.64 -6.34
N PRO A 132 5.63 -8.90 -6.74
CA PRO A 132 5.02 -9.23 -8.04
C PRO A 132 3.62 -8.70 -8.31
N SER A 133 2.80 -8.51 -7.27
CA SER A 133 1.48 -7.89 -7.37
C SER A 133 1.61 -6.42 -7.77
N ASN A 134 2.47 -5.69 -7.07
CA ASN A 134 2.79 -4.29 -7.31
C ASN A 134 3.41 -4.08 -8.70
N LEU A 135 4.29 -4.97 -9.16
CA LEU A 135 4.80 -4.91 -10.54
C LEU A 135 3.68 -5.01 -11.60
N GLN A 136 2.65 -5.83 -11.38
CA GLN A 136 1.51 -5.91 -12.31
C GLN A 136 0.72 -4.60 -12.35
N GLN A 137 0.52 -3.94 -11.20
CA GLN A 137 -0.07 -2.61 -11.12
C GLN A 137 0.71 -1.60 -11.97
N TYR A 138 2.05 -1.57 -11.82
CA TYR A 138 2.90 -0.58 -12.49
C TYR A 138 2.97 -0.76 -14.01
N VAL A 139 3.02 -2.02 -14.48
CA VAL A 139 3.04 -2.35 -15.92
C VAL A 139 1.70 -2.05 -16.60
N TYR A 140 0.58 -2.12 -15.87
CA TYR A 140 -0.75 -1.79 -16.38
C TYR A 140 -0.88 -0.29 -16.75
N VAL A 141 -0.33 0.62 -15.94
CA VAL A 141 -0.40 2.08 -16.18
C VAL A 141 0.79 2.68 -16.95
N MET A 142 1.95 2.01 -16.95
CA MET A 142 3.14 2.44 -17.67
C MET A 142 3.49 1.39 -18.75
N PRO A 143 2.78 1.34 -19.90
CA PRO A 143 2.94 0.29 -20.91
C PRO A 143 4.27 0.30 -21.68
N ASN A 144 5.14 1.30 -21.45
CA ASN A 144 6.50 1.36 -21.99
C ASN A 144 7.59 1.12 -20.93
N LEU A 145 7.20 0.70 -19.71
CA LEU A 145 8.09 0.38 -18.60
C LEU A 145 9.02 -0.79 -18.96
N LYS A 146 10.31 -0.51 -18.96
CA LYS A 146 11.38 -1.47 -19.28
C LYS A 146 12.02 -2.05 -18.02
N PHE A 147 12.09 -1.27 -16.94
CA PHE A 147 12.86 -1.61 -15.77
C PHE A 147 12.26 -1.00 -14.49
N VAL A 148 12.28 -1.76 -13.40
CA VAL A 148 11.79 -1.36 -12.08
C VAL A 148 12.81 -1.78 -11.03
N ALA A 149 13.16 -0.88 -10.11
CA ALA A 149 14.07 -1.19 -9.00
C ALA A 149 13.65 -0.50 -7.69
N GLY A 150 13.61 -1.26 -6.61
CA GLY A 150 13.17 -0.82 -5.29
C GLY A 150 13.43 -1.94 -4.28
N TYR A 151 12.52 -2.16 -3.33
CA TYR A 151 12.69 -3.16 -2.27
C TYR A 151 11.64 -4.27 -2.37
N PHE A 152 12.10 -5.52 -2.32
CA PHE A 152 11.23 -6.72 -2.29
C PHE A 152 10.91 -7.16 -0.86
N GLY A 153 11.75 -6.80 0.10
CA GLY A 153 11.53 -6.93 1.54
C GLY A 153 11.32 -5.59 2.21
N ALA A 154 11.69 -5.48 3.48
CA ALA A 154 11.73 -4.19 4.16
C ALA A 154 12.73 -3.25 3.48
N ALA A 155 12.34 -1.99 3.29
CA ALA A 155 13.22 -0.94 2.79
C ALA A 155 14.11 -0.40 3.93
N HIS A 156 15.28 0.11 3.57
CA HIS A 156 16.09 0.89 4.48
C HIS A 156 15.62 2.35 4.51
N SER A 157 15.74 3.00 5.67
CA SER A 157 15.52 4.45 5.77
C SER A 157 16.39 5.19 4.77
N ALA A 158 15.81 6.21 4.12
CA ALA A 158 16.50 7.11 3.19
C ALA A 158 17.75 7.79 3.79
N ASN A 159 17.86 7.79 5.13
CA ASN A 159 18.98 8.35 5.87
C ASN A 159 20.19 7.40 5.92
N ARG A 160 20.02 6.09 5.72
CA ARG A 160 21.12 5.12 5.68
C ARG A 160 21.88 5.24 4.36
N LYS A 161 23.19 5.47 4.43
CA LYS A 161 24.09 5.57 3.25
C LYS A 161 23.91 4.40 2.27
N VAL A 162 23.75 3.17 2.76
CA VAL A 162 23.58 1.97 1.92
C VAL A 162 22.38 2.06 0.96
N ALA A 163 21.29 2.72 1.37
CA ALA A 163 20.11 2.96 0.51
C ALA A 163 20.38 4.01 -0.58
N GLN A 164 21.19 5.02 -0.26
CA GLN A 164 21.62 6.08 -1.19
C GLN A 164 22.67 5.57 -2.17
N ASP A 165 23.54 4.65 -1.72
CA ASP A 165 24.53 3.95 -2.53
C ASP A 165 23.83 3.02 -3.53
N TYR A 166 22.92 2.16 -3.05
CA TYR A 166 22.09 1.27 -3.88
C TYR A 166 21.43 2.03 -5.04
N LEU A 167 20.72 3.11 -4.73
CA LEU A 167 20.01 3.88 -5.75
C LEU A 167 20.98 4.52 -6.74
N ASN A 168 22.15 4.99 -6.31
CA ASN A 168 23.16 5.54 -7.22
C ASN A 168 23.88 4.50 -8.07
N GLU A 169 24.17 3.30 -7.53
CA GLU A 169 24.74 2.18 -8.27
C GLU A 169 23.80 1.75 -9.40
N VAL A 170 22.51 1.51 -9.08
CA VAL A 170 21.50 1.16 -10.10
C VAL A 170 21.31 2.28 -11.13
N LEU A 171 21.27 3.54 -10.72
CA LEU A 171 21.11 4.66 -11.67
C LEU A 171 22.33 4.93 -12.55
N THR A 172 23.51 4.44 -12.14
CA THR A 172 24.75 4.50 -12.93
C THR A 172 24.77 3.38 -13.97
N GLU A 173 24.38 2.15 -13.59
CA GLU A 173 24.32 1.00 -14.48
C GLU A 173 22.96 0.85 -15.22
N GLU A 174 22.01 1.78 -15.07
CA GLU A 174 20.66 1.67 -15.65
C GLU A 174 20.69 1.39 -17.16
N ASP A 175 21.53 2.10 -17.93
CA ASP A 175 21.62 1.87 -19.38
C ASP A 175 22.22 0.48 -19.69
N SER A 176 23.19 -0.01 -18.91
CA SER A 176 23.70 -1.39 -19.01
C SER A 176 22.58 -2.40 -18.76
N ILE A 177 21.87 -2.23 -17.66
CA ILE A 177 20.83 -3.12 -17.15
C ILE A 177 19.61 -3.14 -18.08
N ILE A 178 19.17 -1.99 -18.58
CA ILE A 178 18.06 -1.87 -19.53
C ILE A 178 18.41 -2.50 -20.88
N ASN A 179 19.66 -2.41 -21.35
CA ASN A 179 20.04 -2.89 -22.68
C ASN A 179 20.51 -4.36 -22.70
N ALA A 180 20.58 -5.04 -21.55
CA ALA A 180 20.90 -6.46 -21.45
C ALA A 180 20.12 -7.34 -22.47
N GLY A 181 20.83 -8.12 -23.28
CA GLY A 181 20.27 -8.96 -24.33
C GLY A 181 19.63 -10.26 -23.80
N SER A 182 20.03 -10.72 -22.60
CA SER A 182 19.49 -11.95 -21.99
C SER A 182 19.28 -11.83 -20.48
N ALA A 183 18.44 -12.69 -19.91
CA ALA A 183 18.17 -12.71 -18.47
C ALA A 183 19.45 -13.01 -17.65
N ALA A 184 20.33 -13.88 -18.15
CA ALA A 184 21.62 -14.18 -17.54
C ALA A 184 22.60 -12.98 -17.58
N GLU A 185 22.50 -12.12 -18.61
CA GLU A 185 23.28 -10.88 -18.68
C GLU A 185 22.75 -9.82 -17.70
N PHE A 186 21.43 -9.69 -17.57
CA PHE A 186 20.79 -8.86 -16.54
C PHE A 186 21.15 -9.34 -15.12
N GLU A 187 21.08 -10.65 -14.86
CA GLU A 187 21.55 -11.28 -13.62
C GLU A 187 23.02 -10.94 -13.34
N LYS A 188 23.90 -11.08 -14.34
CA LYS A 188 25.33 -10.77 -14.20
C LYS A 188 25.57 -9.29 -13.87
N LEU A 189 24.85 -8.37 -14.52
CA LEU A 189 24.96 -6.93 -14.29
C LEU A 189 24.45 -6.55 -12.89
N THR A 190 23.23 -6.97 -12.55
CA THR A 190 22.63 -6.69 -11.23
C THR A 190 23.46 -7.30 -10.09
N SER A 191 23.89 -8.56 -10.21
CA SER A 191 24.75 -9.23 -9.22
C SER A 191 26.18 -8.66 -9.11
N SER A 192 26.56 -7.69 -9.95
CA SER A 192 27.86 -7.00 -9.87
C SER A 192 27.83 -5.66 -9.12
N LEU A 193 26.63 -5.17 -8.77
CA LEU A 193 26.46 -4.00 -7.90
C LEU A 193 27.01 -4.33 -6.50
N ALA A 194 27.77 -3.43 -5.89
CA ALA A 194 28.38 -3.70 -4.58
C ALA A 194 27.30 -3.86 -3.49
N THR A 195 26.21 -3.09 -3.60
CA THR A 195 25.04 -3.16 -2.72
C THR A 195 24.31 -4.51 -2.73
N MET A 196 24.49 -5.39 -3.71
CA MET A 196 24.00 -6.79 -3.69
C MET A 196 24.66 -7.67 -2.61
N ASN A 197 25.68 -7.17 -1.91
CA ASN A 197 26.40 -7.91 -0.85
C ASN A 197 26.20 -7.23 0.52
N THR A 198 24.99 -6.71 0.77
CA THR A 198 24.63 -5.91 1.96
C THR A 198 23.30 -6.36 2.57
N ASP A 199 22.82 -5.71 3.63
CA ASP A 199 21.56 -6.07 4.31
C ASP A 199 20.27 -5.64 3.56
N ILE A 200 20.38 -5.18 2.30
CA ILE A 200 19.23 -4.70 1.51
C ILE A 200 18.51 -5.84 0.78
N ASN A 201 17.26 -6.10 1.15
CA ASN A 201 16.35 -6.96 0.39
C ASN A 201 15.80 -6.23 -0.86
N MET A 202 16.68 -6.04 -1.84
CA MET A 202 16.41 -5.37 -3.13
C MET A 202 15.43 -6.19 -3.98
N GLY A 203 14.68 -5.52 -4.85
CA GLY A 203 13.97 -6.17 -5.96
C GLY A 203 14.12 -5.37 -7.25
N MET A 204 14.73 -6.01 -8.25
CA MET A 204 15.03 -5.43 -9.56
C MET A 204 14.42 -6.29 -10.67
N TYR A 205 13.76 -5.64 -11.63
CA TYR A 205 12.98 -6.31 -12.67
C TYR A 205 13.21 -5.66 -14.04
N ARG A 206 13.49 -6.45 -15.08
CA ARG A 206 13.67 -5.94 -16.46
C ARG A 206 12.85 -6.71 -17.49
N ASN A 207 12.22 -5.97 -18.40
CA ASN A 207 11.35 -6.44 -19.46
C ASN A 207 12.12 -6.82 -20.73
N PHE A 208 12.05 -8.10 -21.12
CA PHE A 208 12.66 -8.70 -22.31
C PHE A 208 11.72 -8.76 -23.53
N ALA A 209 10.47 -8.33 -23.40
CA ALA A 209 9.49 -8.43 -24.48
C ALA A 209 9.74 -7.38 -25.58
N CYS A 210 10.54 -7.73 -26.59
CA CYS A 210 10.81 -6.92 -27.77
C CYS A 210 9.58 -6.77 -28.69
N LYS A 211 8.59 -5.97 -28.25
CA LYS A 211 7.36 -5.59 -28.97
C LYS A 211 6.44 -6.74 -29.41
N SER A 212 5.44 -7.04 -28.59
CA SER A 212 4.13 -7.47 -29.11
C SER A 212 3.06 -6.48 -28.66
N LYS A 213 2.28 -5.95 -29.62
CA LYS A 213 1.03 -5.23 -29.32
C LYS A 213 -0.07 -6.25 -28.98
N SER A 214 0.07 -6.99 -27.89
CA SER A 214 -1.04 -7.75 -27.32
C SER A 214 -2.04 -6.74 -26.75
N SER A 215 -3.16 -6.54 -27.45
CA SER A 215 -4.28 -5.71 -26.98
C SER A 215 -4.96 -6.29 -25.73
N ASP A 216 -4.66 -7.54 -25.39
CA ASP A 216 -5.11 -8.25 -24.19
C ASP A 216 -4.38 -7.78 -22.92
N TYR A 217 -4.50 -6.49 -22.61
CA TYR A 217 -4.20 -5.92 -21.28
C TYR A 217 -5.25 -6.35 -20.22
N THR A 218 -6.05 -7.39 -20.50
CA THR A 218 -7.07 -7.97 -19.62
C THR A 218 -6.50 -8.90 -18.55
N GLY A 219 -5.18 -9.17 -18.58
CA GLY A 219 -4.45 -9.49 -17.35
C GLY A 219 -3.16 -10.31 -17.52
N GLN A 220 -2.28 -10.12 -16.52
CA GLN A 220 -1.49 -11.21 -15.93
C GLN A 220 -0.57 -11.99 -16.87
N ASN A 221 0.22 -11.31 -17.70
CA ASN A 221 1.39 -11.95 -18.29
C ASN A 221 2.67 -11.12 -18.13
N LEU A 222 3.35 -11.36 -17.00
CA LEU A 222 4.71 -10.92 -16.74
C LEU A 222 5.77 -11.81 -17.43
N SER A 223 5.39 -12.64 -18.42
CA SER A 223 6.35 -13.39 -19.24
C SER A 223 7.39 -12.45 -19.86
N GLY A 224 8.66 -12.73 -19.62
CA GLY A 224 9.76 -11.87 -20.07
C GLY A 224 10.17 -10.81 -19.05
N TRP A 225 9.67 -10.79 -17.82
CA TRP A 225 10.31 -10.04 -16.73
C TRP A 225 11.31 -10.94 -15.99
N ALA A 226 12.61 -10.66 -16.12
CA ALA A 226 13.63 -11.25 -15.25
C ALA A 226 13.63 -10.53 -13.90
N ARG A 227 13.94 -11.24 -12.82
CA ARG A 227 13.97 -10.72 -11.44
C ARG A 227 15.29 -11.07 -10.75
N THR A 228 15.86 -10.07 -10.10
CA THR A 228 16.96 -10.21 -9.13
C THR A 228 16.43 -9.79 -7.75
N VAL A 229 16.64 -10.64 -6.75
CA VAL A 229 16.33 -10.40 -5.33
C VAL A 229 17.37 -11.10 -4.49
N ASP A 230 17.84 -10.45 -3.43
CA ASP A 230 18.70 -11.09 -2.42
C ASP A 230 17.86 -11.81 -1.35
N HIS A 231 18.27 -13.03 -1.02
CA HIS A 231 17.74 -13.85 0.07
C HIS A 231 18.76 -14.94 0.42
N ASP A 232 18.96 -15.13 1.72
CA ASP A 232 20.11 -15.85 2.28
C ASP A 232 20.18 -17.36 1.94
N ASP A 233 21.37 -17.93 2.09
CA ASP A 233 21.78 -19.34 1.94
C ASP A 233 21.49 -20.09 0.60
N SER A 234 20.62 -19.61 -0.30
CA SER A 234 20.43 -20.26 -1.62
C SER A 234 20.24 -19.30 -2.79
N LYS A 235 21.36 -18.78 -3.29
CA LYS A 235 21.44 -17.96 -4.53
C LYS A 235 20.79 -18.66 -5.73
N ILE A 236 19.77 -18.04 -6.32
CA ILE A 236 19.41 -18.13 -7.75
C ILE A 236 18.56 -16.91 -8.12
N ASN A 237 18.98 -16.16 -9.15
CA ASN A 237 18.13 -15.15 -9.76
C ASN A 237 17.08 -15.87 -10.63
N ARG A 238 15.85 -15.98 -10.14
CA ARG A 238 14.78 -16.62 -10.90
C ARG A 238 14.15 -15.61 -11.86
N VAL A 239 14.13 -15.93 -13.15
CA VAL A 239 13.10 -15.40 -14.06
C VAL A 239 11.78 -16.03 -13.60
N VAL A 240 11.08 -15.33 -12.68
CA VAL A 240 9.85 -15.82 -12.08
C VAL A 240 8.78 -15.84 -13.15
N ASN A 241 8.42 -17.03 -13.63
CA ASN A 241 7.26 -17.19 -14.49
C ASN A 241 6.07 -17.28 -13.56
N PHE A 242 5.36 -16.16 -13.37
CA PHE A 242 4.21 -15.97 -12.47
C PHE A 242 3.03 -16.86 -12.85
N SER A 243 3.20 -18.14 -12.57
CA SER A 243 2.48 -19.27 -13.15
C SER A 243 1.71 -20.01 -12.08
N LYS A 244 0.71 -20.79 -12.53
CA LYS A 244 -0.07 -21.61 -11.61
C LYS A 244 0.82 -22.64 -10.92
N GLU A 245 1.82 -23.14 -11.62
CA GLU A 245 2.75 -24.18 -11.19
C GLU A 245 3.68 -23.69 -10.08
N GLU A 246 4.27 -22.49 -10.22
CA GLU A 246 5.09 -21.88 -9.15
C GLU A 246 4.26 -21.60 -7.89
N CYS A 247 3.04 -21.08 -8.05
CA CYS A 247 2.17 -20.79 -6.92
C CYS A 247 1.59 -22.05 -6.24
N LEU A 248 1.30 -23.11 -7.01
CA LEU A 248 0.91 -24.41 -6.45
C LEU A 248 2.06 -25.06 -5.68
N ALA A 249 3.31 -24.89 -6.14
CA ALA A 249 4.48 -25.40 -5.44
C ALA A 249 4.66 -24.77 -4.05
N LEU A 250 4.27 -23.50 -3.87
CA LEU A 250 4.28 -22.79 -2.58
C LEU A 250 3.11 -23.16 -1.65
N LYS A 251 2.16 -24.01 -2.05
CA LYS A 251 0.98 -24.32 -1.23
C LYS A 251 1.34 -24.89 0.16
N PRO A 252 2.32 -25.80 0.34
CA PRO A 252 2.70 -26.30 1.66
C PRO A 252 3.20 -25.19 2.61
N GLU A 253 3.95 -24.22 2.09
CA GLU A 253 4.40 -23.04 2.82
C GLU A 253 3.21 -22.14 3.19
N PHE A 254 2.26 -21.95 2.28
CA PHE A 254 1.02 -21.23 2.57
C PHE A 254 0.17 -21.92 3.64
N ASP A 255 0.02 -23.25 3.60
CA ASP A 255 -0.69 -24.03 4.63
C ASP A 255 0.00 -23.89 6.01
N LYS A 256 1.33 -24.00 6.05
CA LYS A 256 2.14 -23.82 7.27
C LYS A 256 1.97 -22.41 7.85
N ASN A 257 2.20 -21.38 7.04
CA ASN A 257 2.10 -19.98 7.45
C ASN A 257 0.66 -19.59 7.84
N TRP A 258 -0.35 -20.16 7.21
CA TRP A 258 -1.76 -19.97 7.59
C TRP A 258 -2.06 -20.49 9.00
N LEU A 259 -1.57 -21.68 9.34
CA LEU A 259 -1.72 -22.23 10.70
C LEU A 259 -0.99 -21.34 11.73
N GLU A 260 0.23 -20.88 11.40
CA GLU A 260 1.01 -19.98 12.25
C GLU A 260 0.31 -18.63 12.49
N TYR A 261 -0.25 -18.02 11.44
CA TYR A 261 -1.10 -16.83 11.53
C TYR A 261 -2.32 -17.03 12.44
N ILE A 262 -3.01 -18.16 12.29
CA ILE A 262 -4.21 -18.48 13.06
C ILE A 262 -3.92 -18.63 14.56
N GLU A 263 -2.77 -19.15 14.97
CA GLU A 263 -2.40 -19.23 16.39
C GLU A 263 -2.12 -17.85 17.01
N TYR A 264 -1.59 -16.90 16.24
CA TYR A 264 -1.52 -15.49 16.67
C TYR A 264 -2.92 -14.87 16.79
N VAL A 265 -3.78 -15.01 15.77
CA VAL A 265 -5.15 -14.44 15.77
C VAL A 265 -6.02 -14.99 16.92
N LYS A 266 -5.87 -16.27 17.27
CA LYS A 266 -6.55 -16.87 18.43
C LYS A 266 -6.06 -16.33 19.78
N GLY A 267 -4.86 -15.74 19.84
CA GLY A 267 -4.14 -15.44 21.07
C GLY A 267 -3.50 -16.68 21.73
N ASN A 268 -3.32 -17.77 20.97
CA ASN A 268 -2.62 -18.97 21.43
C ASN A 268 -1.09 -18.79 21.44
N ARG A 269 -0.59 -17.83 20.64
CA ARG A 269 0.82 -17.42 20.59
C ARG A 269 0.96 -15.94 20.91
N GLU A 270 1.88 -15.61 21.81
CA GLU A 270 2.16 -14.23 22.19
C GLU A 270 2.83 -13.46 21.05
N ILE A 271 2.32 -12.25 20.77
CA ILE A 271 2.95 -11.29 19.86
C ILE A 271 4.07 -10.58 20.63
N ALA A 272 5.31 -10.69 20.13
CA ALA A 272 6.47 -10.07 20.75
C ALA A 272 6.34 -8.54 20.83
N LYS A 273 6.93 -7.94 21.87
CA LYS A 273 6.90 -6.47 22.09
C LYS A 273 7.59 -5.69 20.97
N ASP A 274 8.66 -6.27 20.42
CA ASP A 274 9.26 -5.81 19.17
C ASP A 274 8.81 -6.73 18.04
N THR A 275 8.30 -6.12 16.96
CA THR A 275 7.87 -6.79 15.73
C THR A 275 8.70 -6.34 14.51
N LYS A 276 9.79 -5.57 14.71
CA LYS A 276 10.77 -5.22 13.67
C LYS A 276 11.40 -6.49 13.05
N SER A 277 11.51 -7.58 13.81
CA SER A 277 12.10 -8.87 13.38
C SER A 277 11.32 -10.10 13.87
N GLY A 278 11.86 -11.31 13.67
CA GLY A 278 11.33 -12.57 14.22
C GLY A 278 10.18 -13.21 13.42
N PRO A 279 9.55 -14.28 13.95
CA PRO A 279 8.62 -15.13 13.20
C PRO A 279 7.43 -14.38 12.62
N LEU A 280 6.82 -13.45 13.38
CA LEU A 280 5.68 -12.66 12.89
C LEU A 280 6.08 -11.70 11.76
N ARG A 281 7.32 -11.18 11.75
CA ARG A 281 7.84 -10.38 10.64
C ARG A 281 8.07 -11.24 9.41
N ALA A 282 8.70 -12.41 9.55
CA ALA A 282 8.90 -13.36 8.46
C ALA A 282 7.56 -13.84 7.86
N LEU A 283 6.55 -14.05 8.70
CA LEU A 283 5.17 -14.37 8.30
C LEU A 283 4.55 -13.26 7.43
N TYR A 284 4.65 -12.00 7.87
CA TYR A 284 4.21 -10.85 7.08
C TYR A 284 4.97 -10.73 5.75
N SER A 285 6.30 -10.86 5.78
CA SER A 285 7.13 -10.84 4.57
C SER A 285 6.69 -11.91 3.58
N PHE A 286 6.49 -13.15 4.03
CA PHE A 286 5.99 -14.25 3.17
C PHE A 286 4.66 -13.91 2.50
N PHE A 287 3.69 -13.38 3.24
CA PHE A 287 2.37 -13.06 2.70
C PHE A 287 2.34 -11.83 1.78
N ARG A 288 3.14 -10.78 2.03
CA ARG A 288 3.35 -9.67 1.06
C ARG A 288 4.05 -10.17 -0.20
N GLN A 289 5.14 -10.92 -0.04
CA GLN A 289 6.01 -11.35 -1.15
C GLN A 289 5.36 -12.33 -2.12
N ASN A 290 4.39 -13.12 -1.64
CA ASN A 290 3.72 -14.16 -2.42
C ASN A 290 2.22 -13.88 -2.66
N ASP A 291 1.75 -12.67 -2.34
CA ASP A 291 0.36 -12.22 -2.54
C ASP A 291 -0.21 -12.60 -3.92
N TYR A 292 0.57 -12.33 -4.97
CA TYR A 292 0.22 -12.51 -6.38
C TYR A 292 -0.37 -13.90 -6.71
N CYS A 293 -0.01 -14.94 -5.95
CA CYS A 293 -0.54 -16.29 -6.14
C CYS A 293 -2.06 -16.40 -5.98
N LYS A 294 -2.67 -15.50 -5.21
CA LYS A 294 -4.14 -15.39 -5.08
C LYS A 294 -4.81 -14.95 -6.38
N PHE A 295 -4.16 -14.07 -7.14
CA PHE A 295 -4.68 -13.56 -8.41
C PHE A 295 -4.40 -14.52 -9.58
N VAL A 296 -3.29 -15.28 -9.51
CA VAL A 296 -2.97 -16.33 -10.48
C VAL A 296 -3.92 -17.53 -10.33
N ILE A 297 -4.20 -17.98 -9.10
CA ILE A 297 -4.95 -19.21 -8.84
C ILE A 297 -6.45 -18.94 -8.65
N LYS A 298 -7.12 -18.70 -9.79
CA LYS A 298 -8.55 -18.34 -9.90
C LYS A 298 -9.55 -19.45 -9.51
N ASP A 299 -9.09 -20.67 -9.25
CA ASP A 299 -9.95 -21.75 -8.72
C ASP A 299 -10.28 -21.59 -7.22
N GLY A 300 -9.71 -20.58 -6.56
CA GLY A 300 -10.05 -20.22 -5.19
C GLY A 300 -9.32 -21.03 -4.12
N SER A 301 -8.43 -21.96 -4.48
CA SER A 301 -7.64 -22.73 -3.51
C SER A 301 -6.71 -21.88 -2.63
N PHE A 302 -6.48 -20.60 -2.99
CA PHE A 302 -5.72 -19.62 -2.20
C PHE A 302 -6.60 -18.55 -1.51
N LYS A 303 -7.93 -18.57 -1.72
CA LYS A 303 -8.86 -17.51 -1.26
C LYS A 303 -9.02 -17.44 0.27
N HIS A 304 -8.59 -18.46 1.00
CA HIS A 304 -8.73 -18.53 2.47
C HIS A 304 -7.49 -18.03 3.22
N TYR A 305 -6.39 -17.70 2.53
CA TYR A 305 -5.15 -17.21 3.13
C TYR A 305 -5.16 -15.68 3.33
N PRO A 306 -4.55 -15.17 4.42
CA PRO A 306 -4.49 -13.74 4.73
C PRO A 306 -3.68 -12.98 3.66
N PHE A 307 -4.02 -11.71 3.44
CA PHE A 307 -3.19 -10.75 2.71
C PHE A 307 -2.06 -10.24 3.60
N GLY A 308 -1.07 -9.57 3.00
CA GLY A 308 -0.03 -8.85 3.74
C GLY A 308 -0.62 -7.99 4.85
N ASP A 309 -1.66 -7.19 4.52
CA ASP A 309 -2.31 -6.28 5.47
C ASP A 309 -3.04 -7.01 6.61
N ASN A 310 -3.58 -8.21 6.38
CA ASN A 310 -4.20 -8.97 7.47
C ASN A 310 -3.16 -9.46 8.50
N VAL A 311 -1.91 -9.69 8.10
CA VAL A 311 -0.79 -10.03 8.99
C VAL A 311 -0.15 -8.76 9.56
N PHE A 312 -0.15 -7.67 8.80
CA PHE A 312 0.29 -6.35 9.24
C PHE A 312 -0.46 -5.87 10.50
N THR A 313 -1.77 -6.11 10.61
CA THR A 313 -2.52 -5.79 11.84
C THR A 313 -2.00 -6.52 13.09
N LEU A 314 -1.33 -7.67 12.94
CA LEU A 314 -0.66 -8.36 14.04
C LEU A 314 0.68 -7.71 14.41
N LEU A 315 1.43 -7.17 13.43
CA LEU A 315 2.69 -6.46 13.68
C LEU A 315 2.48 -5.18 14.49
N PHE A 316 1.37 -4.48 14.26
CA PHE A 316 0.97 -3.25 14.94
C PHE A 316 -0.16 -3.47 15.95
N HIS A 317 -0.40 -4.72 16.36
CA HIS A 317 -1.47 -5.14 17.28
C HIS A 317 -1.51 -4.34 18.59
N ARG A 318 -0.34 -3.90 19.09
CA ARG A 318 -0.27 -3.08 20.30
C ARG A 318 -0.83 -1.69 20.06
N GLN A 319 -0.33 -0.98 19.05
CA GLN A 319 -0.75 0.37 18.67
C GLN A 319 -2.22 0.39 18.26
N ILE A 320 -2.67 -0.62 17.50
CA ILE A 320 -4.09 -0.80 17.15
C ILE A 320 -4.96 -0.94 18.39
N ARG A 321 -4.53 -1.70 19.41
CA ARG A 321 -5.27 -1.85 20.69
C ARG A 321 -5.23 -0.60 21.57
N GLU A 322 -4.12 0.13 21.58
CA GLU A 322 -3.98 1.40 22.29
C GLU A 322 -4.91 2.45 21.66
N ASN A 323 -4.84 2.67 20.34
CA ASN A 323 -5.70 3.59 19.59
C ASN A 323 -7.19 3.17 19.64
N PHE A 324 -7.48 1.86 19.55
CA PHE A 324 -8.83 1.34 19.72
C PHE A 324 -9.39 1.61 21.12
N SER A 325 -8.59 1.46 22.18
CA SER A 325 -9.06 1.72 23.55
C SER A 325 -9.47 3.18 23.76
N ILE A 326 -8.77 4.13 23.11
CA ILE A 326 -9.09 5.55 23.11
C ILE A 326 -10.41 5.81 22.34
N TRP A 327 -10.51 5.34 21.09
CA TRP A 327 -11.71 5.53 20.26
C TRP A 327 -12.96 4.86 20.83
N ALA A 328 -12.85 3.58 21.20
CA ALA A 328 -13.94 2.83 21.83
C ALA A 328 -14.31 3.42 23.19
N GLY A 329 -13.33 3.86 23.99
CA GLY A 329 -13.56 4.54 25.26
C GLY A 329 -14.37 5.83 25.07
N SER A 330 -14.07 6.61 24.04
CA SER A 330 -14.82 7.82 23.68
C SER A 330 -16.27 7.52 23.25
N ASP A 331 -16.46 6.61 22.29
CA ASP A 331 -17.79 6.23 21.79
C ASP A 331 -18.65 5.55 22.87
N LEU A 332 -18.07 4.70 23.73
CA LEU A 332 -18.75 4.08 24.89
C LEU A 332 -19.16 5.12 25.93
N ASN A 333 -18.33 6.13 26.20
CA ASN A 333 -18.66 7.23 27.11
C ASN A 333 -19.80 8.12 26.58
N ASP A 334 -19.85 8.38 25.27
CA ASP A 334 -20.98 9.07 24.62
C ASP A 334 -22.26 8.23 24.69
N LEU A 335 -22.19 6.94 24.33
CA LEU A 335 -23.32 6.01 24.45
C LEU A 335 -23.85 5.95 25.89
N GLN A 336 -22.97 5.85 26.89
CA GLN A 336 -23.36 5.83 28.30
C GLN A 336 -24.11 7.11 28.70
N LYS A 337 -23.64 8.29 28.24
CA LYS A 337 -24.32 9.58 28.49
C LYS A 337 -25.71 9.61 27.83
N LYS A 338 -25.81 9.17 26.58
CA LYS A 338 -27.08 9.07 25.82
C LYS A 338 -28.09 8.16 26.50
N LEU A 339 -27.72 6.92 26.81
CA LEU A 339 -28.56 5.97 27.53
C LEU A 339 -28.97 6.50 28.92
N SER A 340 -28.06 7.18 29.63
CA SER A 340 -28.36 7.78 30.94
C SER A 340 -29.31 8.97 30.87
N ASN A 341 -29.35 9.69 29.75
CA ASN A 341 -30.29 10.79 29.53
C ASN A 341 -31.67 10.27 29.13
N GLU A 342 -31.74 9.29 28.21
CA GLU A 342 -33.00 8.59 27.87
C GLU A 342 -33.62 7.96 29.13
N LEU A 343 -32.81 7.30 29.97
CA LEU A 343 -33.27 6.70 31.25
C LEU A 343 -33.92 7.72 32.21
N ARG A 344 -33.52 8.99 32.17
CA ARG A 344 -34.10 10.07 32.99
C ARG A 344 -35.39 10.64 32.40
N GLN A 345 -35.55 10.57 31.07
CA GLN A 345 -36.69 11.15 30.35
C GLN A 345 -37.83 10.12 30.19
N ASN A 346 -37.48 8.85 30.00
CA ASN A 346 -38.44 7.77 29.77
C ASN A 346 -39.15 7.37 31.07
N LYS A 347 -40.49 7.23 31.01
CA LYS A 347 -41.35 6.92 32.16
C LYS A 347 -41.84 5.47 32.22
N SER A 348 -41.50 4.63 31.24
CA SER A 348 -41.92 3.22 31.23
C SER A 348 -40.96 2.35 32.06
N PRO A 349 -41.42 1.66 33.12
CA PRO A 349 -40.53 0.84 33.97
C PRO A 349 -39.80 -0.27 33.21
N GLU A 350 -40.47 -0.86 32.20
CA GLU A 350 -39.87 -1.88 31.32
C GLU A 350 -38.70 -1.31 30.52
N VAL A 351 -38.84 -0.09 29.99
CA VAL A 351 -37.79 0.60 29.23
C VAL A 351 -36.66 1.05 30.15
N GLN A 352 -36.99 1.56 31.34
CA GLN A 352 -35.99 1.91 32.35
C GLN A 352 -35.15 0.70 32.75
N GLN A 353 -35.74 -0.49 32.91
CA GLN A 353 -35.01 -1.73 33.19
C GLN A 353 -34.06 -2.12 32.04
N ILE A 354 -34.50 -2.03 30.79
CA ILE A 354 -33.66 -2.30 29.61
C ILE A 354 -32.49 -1.32 29.53
N LEU A 355 -32.73 -0.02 29.72
CA LEU A 355 -31.69 1.01 29.69
C LEU A 355 -30.69 0.86 30.85
N GLN A 356 -31.15 0.49 32.05
CA GLN A 356 -30.26 0.16 33.17
C GLN A 356 -29.36 -1.04 32.87
N GLN A 357 -29.89 -2.10 32.25
CA GLN A 357 -29.09 -3.25 31.81
C GLN A 357 -28.05 -2.86 30.74
N ALA A 358 -28.43 -2.05 29.75
CA ALA A 358 -27.51 -1.56 28.73
C ALA A 358 -26.40 -0.67 29.33
N ILE A 359 -26.74 0.25 30.25
CA ILE A 359 -25.76 1.08 30.97
C ILE A 359 -24.81 0.21 31.81
N ALA A 360 -25.31 -0.83 32.47
CA ALA A 360 -24.48 -1.75 33.24
C ALA A 360 -23.51 -2.56 32.34
N GLN A 361 -23.97 -3.00 31.16
CA GLN A 361 -23.12 -3.67 30.16
C GLN A 361 -22.05 -2.75 29.60
N VAL A 362 -22.37 -1.49 29.27
CA VAL A 362 -21.39 -0.49 28.83
C VAL A 362 -20.37 -0.20 29.93
N LYS A 363 -20.82 -0.02 31.19
CA LYS A 363 -19.92 0.20 32.35
C LYS A 363 -18.99 -0.97 32.67
N ALA A 364 -19.36 -2.19 32.30
CA ALA A 364 -18.50 -3.37 32.45
C ALA A 364 -17.34 -3.40 31.44
N ILE A 365 -17.37 -2.54 30.42
CA ILE A 365 -16.27 -2.31 29.47
C ILE A 365 -15.48 -1.09 29.94
N ASN A 366 -14.45 -1.30 30.77
CA ASN A 366 -13.54 -0.22 31.19
C ASN A 366 -12.34 -0.09 30.23
N GLU A 367 -11.72 1.09 30.19
CA GLU A 367 -10.70 1.45 29.20
C GLU A 367 -9.33 0.78 29.45
N GLU A 368 -8.94 0.61 30.72
CA GLU A 368 -7.71 -0.11 31.11
C GLU A 368 -7.84 -1.60 30.78
N ASP A 369 -9.04 -2.17 30.97
CA ASP A 369 -9.39 -3.52 30.52
C ASP A 369 -9.14 -3.65 29.02
N MET A 370 -9.67 -2.75 28.18
CA MET A 370 -9.49 -2.81 26.71
C MET A 370 -8.01 -2.80 26.30
N LYS A 371 -7.15 -2.02 26.98
CA LYS A 371 -5.69 -2.01 26.76
C LYS A 371 -5.02 -3.36 27.11
N LEU A 372 -5.66 -4.19 27.93
CA LEU A 372 -5.22 -5.53 28.35
C LEU A 372 -5.99 -6.69 27.71
N TRP A 373 -7.06 -6.43 26.93
CA TRP A 373 -7.85 -7.50 26.29
C TRP A 373 -7.10 -8.19 25.15
N PRO A 374 -7.05 -9.53 25.08
CA PRO A 374 -6.64 -10.23 23.86
C PRO A 374 -7.70 -10.02 22.76
N MET A 375 -7.30 -10.13 21.48
CA MET A 375 -8.21 -9.93 20.32
C MET A 375 -9.51 -10.73 20.41
N LYS A 376 -9.47 -11.94 20.99
CA LYS A 376 -10.67 -12.75 21.27
C LYS A 376 -11.68 -12.07 22.20
N LYS A 377 -11.23 -11.35 23.25
CA LYS A 377 -12.10 -10.61 24.17
C LYS A 377 -12.60 -9.30 23.53
N VAL A 378 -11.75 -8.62 22.73
CA VAL A 378 -12.19 -7.51 21.86
C VAL A 378 -13.33 -7.96 20.94
N TYR A 379 -13.16 -9.07 20.23
CA TYR A 379 -14.19 -9.64 19.35
C TYR A 379 -15.50 -9.97 20.08
N GLN A 380 -15.40 -10.60 21.26
CA GLN A 380 -16.57 -10.94 22.06
C GLN A 380 -17.31 -9.68 22.54
N ALA A 381 -16.60 -8.59 22.84
CA ALA A 381 -17.22 -7.29 23.12
C ALA A 381 -17.86 -6.67 21.87
N SER A 382 -17.24 -6.75 20.68
CA SER A 382 -17.84 -6.34 19.40
C SER A 382 -19.22 -6.98 19.21
N LEU A 383 -19.27 -8.32 19.35
CA LEU A 383 -20.49 -9.10 19.20
C LEU A 383 -21.52 -8.79 20.30
N THR A 384 -21.07 -8.54 21.53
CA THR A 384 -21.97 -8.19 22.65
C THR A 384 -22.62 -6.83 22.44
N LEU A 385 -21.86 -5.83 21.98
CA LEU A 385 -22.39 -4.49 21.67
C LEU A 385 -23.33 -4.50 20.46
N ALA A 386 -22.98 -5.23 19.40
CA ALA A 386 -23.85 -5.40 18.23
C ALA A 386 -25.16 -6.15 18.59
N ALA A 387 -25.10 -7.18 19.44
CA ALA A 387 -26.28 -7.88 19.94
C ALA A 387 -27.14 -7.02 20.89
N ALA A 388 -26.52 -6.09 21.64
CA ALA A 388 -27.23 -5.12 22.47
C ALA A 388 -27.98 -4.08 21.60
N ASP A 389 -27.36 -3.57 20.53
CA ASP A 389 -27.99 -2.68 19.54
C ASP A 389 -29.18 -3.34 18.85
N ASP A 390 -28.99 -4.53 18.28
CA ASP A 390 -30.04 -5.32 17.63
C ASP A 390 -31.20 -5.64 18.59
N ARG A 391 -30.90 -6.10 19.81
CA ARG A 391 -31.93 -6.38 20.82
C ARG A 391 -32.68 -5.12 21.27
N LEU A 392 -31.99 -3.99 21.45
CA LEU A 392 -32.62 -2.71 21.77
C LEU A 392 -33.51 -2.24 20.61
N THR A 393 -33.01 -2.31 19.38
CA THR A 393 -33.72 -1.94 18.15
C THR A 393 -35.00 -2.76 17.96
N ARG A 394 -34.95 -4.08 18.17
CA ARG A 394 -36.15 -4.95 18.13
C ARG A 394 -37.15 -4.61 19.23
N LEU A 395 -36.70 -4.47 20.48
CA LEU A 395 -37.59 -4.13 21.61
C LEU A 395 -38.29 -2.78 21.42
N LEU A 396 -37.61 -1.80 20.82
CA LEU A 396 -38.21 -0.51 20.45
C LEU A 396 -39.23 -0.66 19.33
N ALA A 397 -38.94 -1.45 18.29
CA ALA A 397 -39.86 -1.70 17.18
C ALA A 397 -41.13 -2.44 17.63
N ASP A 398 -40.99 -3.55 18.37
CA ASP A 398 -42.11 -4.38 18.85
C ASP A 398 -43.07 -3.59 19.76
N LYS A 399 -42.51 -2.70 20.59
CA LYS A 399 -43.29 -1.84 21.50
C LYS A 399 -43.79 -0.55 20.85
N LYS A 400 -43.48 -0.31 19.57
CA LYS A 400 -43.72 0.96 18.83
C LYS A 400 -43.13 2.19 19.53
N ILE A 401 -42.05 2.01 20.29
CA ILE A 401 -41.34 3.09 20.98
C ILE A 401 -40.43 3.78 19.96
N VAL A 402 -40.91 4.90 19.44
CA VAL A 402 -40.06 5.85 18.72
C VAL A 402 -39.13 6.50 19.74
N LEU A 403 -37.85 6.08 19.77
CA LEU A 403 -36.78 6.91 20.34
C LEU A 403 -36.84 8.27 19.65
N GLN A 404 -36.98 9.35 20.42
CA GLN A 404 -37.01 10.69 19.84
C GLN A 404 -35.63 11.14 19.32
N ASP A 405 -34.55 10.48 19.73
CA ASP A 405 -33.19 10.75 19.26
C ASP A 405 -32.64 9.62 18.38
N GLU A 406 -32.77 9.78 17.06
CA GLU A 406 -32.12 8.93 16.04
C GLU A 406 -30.58 8.88 16.20
N LYS A 407 -29.96 9.87 16.87
CA LYS A 407 -28.50 9.86 17.12
C LYS A 407 -28.09 8.69 18.02
N ILE A 408 -29.00 8.09 18.79
CA ILE A 408 -28.71 6.89 19.58
C ILE A 408 -28.54 5.69 18.64
N LYS A 409 -29.46 5.47 17.69
CA LYS A 409 -29.34 4.41 16.67
C LYS A 409 -28.13 4.63 15.78
N GLN A 410 -27.86 5.88 15.40
CA GLN A 410 -26.68 6.25 14.59
C GLN A 410 -25.36 5.98 15.34
N SER A 411 -25.26 6.34 16.64
CA SER A 411 -24.10 6.00 17.46
C SER A 411 -23.90 4.48 17.59
N LEU A 412 -24.95 3.72 17.87
CA LEU A 412 -24.87 2.26 17.98
C LEU A 412 -24.48 1.60 16.65
N ASN A 413 -25.06 2.04 15.53
CA ASN A 413 -24.68 1.57 14.19
C ASN A 413 -23.24 1.96 13.81
N LYS A 414 -22.78 3.16 14.19
CA LYS A 414 -21.37 3.60 14.02
C LYS A 414 -20.43 2.69 14.82
N MET A 415 -20.70 2.49 16.12
CA MET A 415 -19.93 1.59 16.97
C MET A 415 -19.89 0.17 16.40
N SER A 416 -21.06 -0.39 16.08
CA SER A 416 -21.20 -1.74 15.51
C SER A 416 -20.38 -1.89 14.22
N LYS A 417 -20.41 -0.90 13.31
CA LYS A 417 -19.59 -0.89 12.09
C LYS A 417 -18.09 -0.75 12.37
N ASN A 418 -17.69 0.14 13.27
CA ASN A 418 -16.28 0.35 13.64
C ASN A 418 -15.69 -0.92 14.27
N PHE A 419 -16.36 -1.49 15.27
CA PHE A 419 -15.99 -2.77 15.91
C PHE A 419 -16.04 -3.96 14.93
N THR A 420 -16.89 -3.92 13.91
CA THR A 420 -16.97 -4.95 12.84
C THR A 420 -15.78 -4.84 11.88
N ARG A 421 -15.43 -3.63 11.42
CA ARG A 421 -14.25 -3.40 10.59
C ARG A 421 -12.97 -3.86 11.27
N LEU A 422 -12.80 -3.50 12.55
CA LEU A 422 -11.61 -3.83 13.33
C LEU A 422 -11.36 -5.33 13.59
N VAL A 423 -12.36 -6.20 13.36
CA VAL A 423 -12.28 -7.61 13.82
C VAL A 423 -12.87 -8.64 12.84
N ILE A 424 -13.79 -8.25 11.96
CA ILE A 424 -14.57 -9.18 11.11
C ILE A 424 -14.23 -9.02 9.63
N ASP A 425 -13.77 -7.85 9.17
CA ASP A 425 -13.53 -7.66 7.73
C ASP A 425 -12.26 -8.37 7.26
N ARG A 426 -12.46 -9.60 6.77
CA ARG A 426 -11.41 -10.48 6.25
C ARG A 426 -10.92 -10.08 4.86
N ASN A 427 -11.51 -9.06 4.22
CA ASN A 427 -11.15 -8.65 2.85
C ASN A 427 -10.93 -7.14 2.70
N ALA A 428 -11.49 -6.28 3.55
CA ALA A 428 -11.14 -4.87 3.58
C ALA A 428 -9.84 -4.65 4.39
N PRO A 429 -8.82 -3.97 3.84
CA PRO A 429 -7.77 -3.42 4.67
C PRO A 429 -8.36 -2.32 5.57
N LEU A 430 -8.01 -2.34 6.85
CA LEU A 430 -8.13 -1.15 7.70
C LEU A 430 -7.15 -0.11 7.15
N SER A 431 -7.64 0.91 6.44
CA SER A 431 -6.77 2.00 6.02
C SER A 431 -6.30 2.77 7.26
N TRP A 432 -5.01 3.14 7.27
CA TRP A 432 -4.34 3.78 8.42
C TRP A 432 -4.99 5.11 8.86
N HIS A 433 -5.86 5.68 8.03
CA HIS A 433 -6.57 6.93 8.30
C HIS A 433 -7.73 6.80 9.31
N GLU A 434 -8.14 5.57 9.71
CA GLU A 434 -9.21 5.37 10.71
C GLU A 434 -8.69 5.21 12.16
N LEU A 435 -7.40 5.46 12.43
CA LEU A 435 -6.79 5.46 13.77
C LEU A 435 -6.47 6.89 14.26
N ASP A 436 -6.39 7.09 15.58
CA ASP A 436 -6.14 8.42 16.17
C ASP A 436 -4.71 8.91 15.90
N PRO A 437 -4.53 10.05 15.21
CA PRO A 437 -3.20 10.56 14.83
C PRO A 437 -2.47 11.32 15.95
N ASN A 438 -2.93 11.28 17.21
CA ASN A 438 -2.34 12.02 18.32
C ASN A 438 -1.51 11.17 19.32
N TYR A 439 -1.42 9.84 19.14
CA TYR A 439 -0.86 8.94 20.16
C TYR A 439 0.04 7.82 19.60
N LEU A 440 1.25 8.19 19.17
CA LEU A 440 2.38 7.27 18.99
C LEU A 440 3.59 7.80 19.79
N PRO A 441 4.45 6.92 20.33
CA PRO A 441 5.60 7.33 21.15
C PRO A 441 6.70 8.00 20.31
N GLU A 442 7.53 8.81 20.96
CA GLU A 442 8.73 9.41 20.36
C GLU A 442 9.70 8.34 19.83
N ASP A 443 10.41 8.69 18.75
CA ASP A 443 11.17 7.77 17.90
C ASP A 443 12.45 7.23 18.58
N PRO A 444 12.63 5.91 18.75
CA PRO A 444 13.88 5.31 19.17
C PRO A 444 14.69 4.82 17.97
N GLU A 445 15.82 5.51 17.73
CA GLU A 445 16.82 5.30 16.66
C GLU A 445 17.18 3.82 16.38
#